data_AF-A0A2D4IMI8-F1
#
_entry.id   AF-A0A2D4IMI8-F1
#
_cell.length_a   1.000
_cell.length_b   1.000
_cell.length_c   1.000
_cell.angle_alpha   90.00
_cell.angle_beta   90.00
_cell.angle_gamma   90.00
#
_symmetry.space_group_name_H-M   'P 1'
#
loop_
_entity.id
_entity.type
_entity.pdbx_description
1 polymer ?
#
loop_
_entity_poly.entity_id
_entity_poly.type
_entity_poly.pdbx_seq_one_letter_code
_entity_poly.pdbx_strand_id
1 'polypeptide(L)'
;MKNHIWGSDPRAPMAAAMPWKSVEWLQEELESSGGSSLLLLDCRPHELFESSHIETAINLAIPGLMLRRLKKGNLPIRSIIPNNEDKERFVKRCKADTVLLYDESTADWQQDGG
;
A
#
# COMPACT_ATOMS: atom_id res chain seq x y z
N MET A 1 -22.77 23.05 38.20
CA MET A 1 -23.36 23.39 36.89
C MET A 1 -22.38 24.31 36.17
N LYS A 2 -21.82 24.09 34.98
CA LYS A 2 -21.83 23.01 33.97
C LYS A 2 -20.46 23.08 33.30
N ASN A 3 -19.87 21.93 33.02
CA ASN A 3 -18.60 21.79 32.33
C ASN A 3 -18.87 21.83 30.82
N HIS A 4 -18.09 22.55 30.03
CA HIS A 4 -18.08 22.39 28.57
C HIS A 4 -16.65 22.21 28.07
N ILE A 5 -16.37 20.94 27.76
CA ILE A 5 -15.26 20.40 26.96
C ILE A 5 -15.62 20.60 25.48
N TRP A 6 -14.72 21.19 24.69
CA TRP A 6 -14.43 20.92 23.26
C TRP A 6 -13.05 21.58 23.02
N GLY A 7 -11.94 20.90 22.73
CA GLY A 7 -11.78 19.74 21.87
C GLY A 7 -11.65 20.23 20.42
N SER A 8 -10.44 20.52 19.97
CA SER A 8 -9.94 20.44 18.58
C SER A 8 -8.60 21.16 18.48
N ASP A 9 -7.49 20.42 18.47
CA ASP A 9 -6.24 20.89 17.85
C ASP A 9 -6.33 20.59 16.35
N PRO A 10 -6.43 21.59 15.46
CA PRO A 10 -6.38 21.35 14.04
C PRO A 10 -4.92 21.39 13.59
N ARG A 11 -4.51 20.37 12.84
CA ARG A 11 -3.28 20.36 12.04
C ARG A 11 -1.99 20.43 12.87
N ALA A 12 -1.60 19.29 13.43
CA ALA A 12 -0.21 18.88 13.21
C ALA A 12 0.01 18.88 11.69
N PRO A 13 1.01 19.61 11.14
CA PRO A 13 1.30 19.52 9.73
C PRO A 13 1.61 18.05 9.46
N MET A 14 0.81 17.42 8.61
CA MET A 14 1.18 16.17 7.96
C MET A 14 2.49 16.53 7.26
N ALA A 15 3.64 16.29 7.91
CA ALA A 15 4.95 16.41 7.28
C ALA A 15 4.78 15.71 5.95
N ALA A 16 4.96 16.43 4.85
CA ALA A 16 4.65 15.95 3.51
C ALA A 16 5.30 14.58 3.34
N ALA A 17 4.50 13.53 3.54
CA ALA A 17 5.02 12.19 3.64
C ALA A 17 5.48 11.87 2.23
N MET A 18 6.78 11.67 2.05
CA MET A 18 7.29 11.16 0.77
C MET A 18 6.49 9.90 0.47
N PRO A 19 5.69 9.86 -0.61
CA PRO A 19 4.78 8.75 -0.87
C PRO A 19 5.52 7.50 -1.37
N TRP A 20 6.85 7.52 -1.35
CA TRP A 20 7.73 6.49 -1.86
C TRP A 20 8.83 6.20 -0.83
N LYS A 21 9.37 4.98 -0.94
CA LYS A 21 10.51 4.50 -0.15
C LYS A 21 11.58 4.00 -1.12
N SER A 22 12.85 4.13 -0.73
CA SER A 22 13.94 3.60 -1.54
C SER A 22 14.04 2.08 -1.36
N VAL A 23 14.73 1.43 -2.29
CA VAL A 23 14.98 -0.02 -2.24
C VAL A 23 15.84 -0.37 -1.03
N GLU A 24 16.82 0.48 -0.71
CA GLU A 24 17.71 0.30 0.44
C GLU A 24 16.92 0.33 1.75
N TRP A 25 15.98 1.27 1.90
CA TRP A 25 15.10 1.32 3.07
C TRP A 25 14.26 0.04 3.21
N LEU A 26 13.71 -0.45 2.08
CA LEU A 26 12.90 -1.66 2.10
C LEU A 26 13.74 -2.88 2.51
N GLN A 27 14.97 -2.98 2.00
CA GLN A 27 15.89 -4.04 2.39
C GLN A 27 16.18 -4.01 3.90
N GLU A 28 16.52 -2.84 4.46
CA GLU A 28 16.78 -2.69 5.89
C GLU A 28 15.58 -3.11 6.75
N GLU A 29 14.36 -2.76 6.36
CA GLU A 29 13.16 -3.14 7.10
C GLU A 29 12.86 -4.65 7.02
N LEU A 30 13.11 -5.26 5.86
CA LEU A 30 12.98 -6.71 5.68
C LEU A 30 14.00 -7.46 6.54
N GLU A 31 15.25 -6.99 6.60
CA GLU A 31 16.31 -7.61 7.39
C GLU A 31 16.10 -7.39 8.91
N SER A 32 15.65 -6.19 9.31
CA SER A 32 15.55 -5.81 10.73
C SER A 32 14.32 -6.39 11.42
N SER A 33 13.18 -6.42 10.72
CA SER A 33 11.88 -6.80 11.31
C SER A 33 11.30 -8.07 10.71
N GLY A 34 12.00 -8.70 9.75
CA GLY A 34 11.45 -9.79 8.94
C GLY A 34 10.23 -9.37 8.12
N GLY A 35 10.05 -8.06 7.86
CA GLY A 35 8.83 -7.52 7.24
C GLY A 35 7.56 -7.69 8.08
N SER A 36 7.68 -7.92 9.39
CA SER A 36 6.53 -8.19 10.28
C SER A 36 5.55 -7.03 10.43
N SER A 37 5.99 -5.80 10.15
CA SER A 37 5.17 -4.58 10.13
C SER A 37 4.83 -4.10 8.72
N LEU A 38 5.20 -4.87 7.68
CA LEU A 38 5.00 -4.53 6.28
C LEU A 38 3.89 -5.38 5.65
N LEU A 39 2.99 -4.70 4.93
CA LEU A 39 2.04 -5.34 4.02
C LEU A 39 2.43 -4.99 2.58
N LEU A 40 3.16 -5.92 1.95
CA LEU A 40 3.67 -5.77 0.59
C LEU A 40 2.61 -6.13 -0.45
N LEU A 41 2.42 -5.26 -1.42
CA LEU A 41 1.52 -5.42 -2.55
C LEU A 41 2.33 -5.35 -3.85
N ASP A 42 2.26 -6.41 -4.66
CA ASP A 42 2.92 -6.49 -5.97
C ASP A 42 1.88 -6.25 -7.06
N CYS A 43 2.00 -5.15 -7.81
CA CYS A 43 1.09 -4.86 -8.92
C CYS A 43 1.64 -5.23 -10.30
N ARG A 44 2.78 -5.93 -10.37
CA ARG A 44 3.33 -6.44 -11.63
C ARG A 44 2.42 -7.53 -12.24
N PRO A 45 2.55 -7.80 -13.54
CA PRO A 45 1.91 -8.94 -14.18
C PRO A 45 2.11 -10.24 -13.40
N HIS A 46 1.08 -11.09 -13.38
CA HIS A 46 1.08 -12.34 -12.62
C HIS A 46 2.27 -13.26 -12.98
N GLU A 47 2.65 -13.30 -14.26
CA GLU A 47 3.81 -14.08 -14.74
C GLU A 47 5.13 -13.66 -14.07
N LEU A 48 5.32 -12.35 -13.85
CA LEU A 48 6.51 -11.85 -13.15
C LEU A 48 6.47 -12.19 -11.66
N PHE A 49 5.29 -12.05 -11.04
CA PHE A 49 5.10 -12.44 -9.64
C PHE A 49 5.41 -13.92 -9.40
N GLU A 50 4.87 -14.81 -10.24
CA GLU A 50 5.13 -16.26 -10.13
C GLU A 50 6.59 -16.61 -10.37
N SER A 51 7.29 -15.87 -11.26
CA SER A 51 8.72 -16.10 -11.50
C SER A 51 9.58 -15.73 -10.29
N SER A 52 9.26 -14.61 -9.62
CA SER A 52 9.92 -14.12 -8.41
C SER A 52 9.16 -12.92 -7.83
N HIS A 53 9.08 -12.85 -6.52
CA HIS A 53 8.51 -11.72 -5.78
C HIS A 53 9.15 -11.61 -4.41
N ILE A 54 8.98 -10.47 -3.75
CA ILE A 54 9.43 -10.30 -2.36
C ILE A 54 8.61 -11.23 -1.48
N GLU A 55 9.27 -11.93 -0.56
CA GLU A 55 8.60 -12.88 0.32
C GLU A 55 7.37 -12.25 0.99
N THR A 56 6.28 -13.02 1.01
CA THR A 56 5.02 -12.64 1.64
C THR A 56 4.22 -11.54 0.90
N ALA A 57 4.66 -11.04 -0.26
CA ALA A 57 3.90 -10.07 -1.04
C ALA A 57 2.58 -10.65 -1.58
N ILE A 58 1.55 -9.80 -1.64
CA ILE A 58 0.24 -10.14 -2.24
C ILE A 58 0.22 -9.65 -3.68
N ASN A 59 -0.04 -10.56 -4.63
CA ASN A 59 -0.24 -10.18 -6.02
C ASN A 59 -1.60 -9.49 -6.22
N LEU A 60 -1.57 -8.26 -6.71
CA LEU A 60 -2.77 -7.47 -7.00
C LEU A 60 -3.27 -7.64 -8.43
N ALA A 61 -2.52 -8.36 -9.30
CA ALA A 61 -2.72 -8.52 -10.74
C ALA A 61 -3.90 -7.71 -11.27
N ILE A 62 -3.63 -6.48 -11.76
CA ILE A 62 -4.68 -5.51 -12.06
C ILE A 62 -4.94 -5.48 -13.58
N PRO A 63 -6.00 -6.15 -14.08
CA PRO A 63 -6.44 -5.98 -15.45
C PRO A 63 -6.67 -4.50 -15.79
N GLY A 64 -6.43 -4.11 -17.04
CA GLY A 64 -6.58 -2.72 -17.50
C GLY A 64 -7.96 -2.09 -17.22
N LEU A 65 -9.03 -2.88 -17.21
CA LEU A 65 -10.37 -2.42 -16.84
C LEU A 65 -10.48 -2.04 -15.35
N MET A 66 -9.79 -2.79 -14.48
CA MET A 66 -9.78 -2.56 -13.03
C MET A 66 -8.90 -1.36 -12.67
N LEU A 67 -7.79 -1.13 -13.40
CA LEU A 67 -6.99 0.10 -13.26
C LEU A 67 -7.83 1.38 -13.47
N ARG A 68 -8.71 1.39 -14.48
CA ARG A 68 -9.60 2.54 -14.73
C ARG A 68 -10.57 2.79 -13.57
N ARG A 69 -11.07 1.73 -12.97
CA ARG A 69 -12.00 1.78 -11.84
C ARG A 69 -11.30 2.21 -10.54
N LEU A 70 -10.08 1.71 -10.32
CA LEU A 70 -9.20 2.14 -9.22
C LEU A 70 -8.88 3.63 -9.31
N LYS A 71 -8.48 4.13 -10.49
CA LYS A 71 -8.21 5.57 -10.71
C LYS A 71 -9.43 6.47 -10.42
N LYS A 72 -10.64 5.96 -10.63
CA LYS A 72 -11.90 6.68 -10.30
C LYS A 72 -12.32 6.53 -8.83
N GLY A 73 -11.58 5.78 -8.02
CA GLY A 73 -11.90 5.51 -6.62
C GLY A 73 -13.11 4.60 -6.40
N ASN A 74 -13.60 3.92 -7.43
CA ASN A 74 -14.83 3.10 -7.35
C ASN A 74 -14.56 1.59 -7.28
N LEU A 75 -13.31 1.20 -6.97
CA LEU A 75 -12.89 -0.19 -6.77
C LEU A 75 -12.00 -0.28 -5.52
N PRO A 76 -12.42 -0.98 -4.46
CA PRO A 76 -11.58 -1.19 -3.29
C PRO A 76 -10.46 -2.20 -3.57
N ILE A 77 -9.27 -2.01 -2.97
CA ILE A 77 -8.12 -2.93 -3.14
C ILE A 77 -8.46 -4.37 -2.74
N ARG A 78 -9.31 -4.58 -1.73
CA ARG A 78 -9.80 -5.94 -1.39
C ARG A 78 -10.42 -6.69 -2.58
N SER A 79 -11.02 -5.98 -3.53
CA SER A 79 -11.71 -6.60 -4.67
C SER A 79 -10.80 -6.99 -5.82
N ILE A 80 -9.53 -6.53 -5.82
CA ILE A 80 -8.55 -6.86 -6.86
C ILE A 80 -7.67 -8.06 -6.47
N ILE A 81 -7.58 -8.37 -5.18
CA ILE A 81 -6.88 -9.56 -4.69
C ILE A 81 -7.64 -10.81 -5.17
N PRO A 82 -7.01 -11.76 -5.86
CA PRO A 82 -7.72 -12.88 -6.50
C PRO A 82 -8.17 -13.94 -5.49
N ASN A 83 -7.26 -14.46 -4.66
CA ASN A 83 -7.51 -15.54 -3.72
C ASN A 83 -8.09 -15.03 -2.38
N ASN A 84 -8.69 -15.92 -1.58
CA ASN A 84 -9.33 -15.53 -0.31
C ASN A 84 -8.33 -15.40 0.85
N GLU A 85 -7.24 -16.16 0.84
CA GLU A 85 -6.22 -16.12 1.89
C GLU A 85 -5.55 -14.75 1.97
N ASP A 86 -5.11 -14.23 0.83
CA ASP A 86 -4.51 -12.89 0.73
C ASP A 86 -5.52 -11.78 1.02
N LYS A 87 -6.81 -11.98 0.69
CA LYS A 87 -7.86 -11.02 1.07
C LYS A 87 -7.97 -10.91 2.58
N GLU A 88 -7.97 -12.05 3.28
CA GLU A 88 -8.03 -12.06 4.73
C GLU A 88 -6.78 -11.44 5.35
N ARG A 89 -5.61 -11.78 4.80
CA ARG A 89 -4.34 -11.18 5.22
C ARG A 89 -4.34 -9.67 5.06
N PHE A 90 -4.79 -9.18 3.90
CA PHE A 90 -4.94 -7.75 3.64
C PHE A 90 -5.90 -7.10 4.64
N VAL A 91 -7.09 -7.66 4.85
CA VAL A 91 -8.08 -7.10 5.78
C VAL A 91 -7.56 -7.03 7.23
N LYS A 92 -6.80 -8.04 7.66
CA LYS A 92 -6.22 -8.09 9.01
C LYS A 92 -5.12 -7.04 9.20
N ARG A 93 -4.25 -6.85 8.20
CA ARG A 93 -3.01 -6.06 8.34
C ARG A 93 -3.10 -4.64 7.78
N CYS A 94 -3.99 -4.34 6.84
CA CYS A 94 -4.00 -3.05 6.12
C CYS A 94 -4.26 -1.80 6.98
N LYS A 95 -4.73 -1.98 8.22
CA LYS A 95 -4.94 -0.88 9.19
C LYS A 95 -3.85 -0.79 10.26
N ALA A 96 -3.04 -1.83 10.42
CA ALA A 96 -2.04 -1.95 11.47
C ALA A 96 -0.61 -1.80 10.92
N ASP A 97 -0.41 -2.19 9.66
CA ASP A 97 0.89 -2.33 9.04
C ASP A 97 1.13 -1.22 8.01
N THR A 98 2.40 -0.97 7.73
CA THR A 98 2.79 -0.10 6.62
C THR A 98 2.48 -0.81 5.30
N VAL A 99 1.52 -0.28 4.56
CA VAL A 99 1.15 -0.81 3.24
C VAL A 99 2.11 -0.25 2.19
N LEU A 100 2.85 -1.12 1.51
CA LEU A 100 3.79 -0.75 0.47
C LEU A 100 3.41 -1.41 -0.84
N LEU A 101 3.26 -0.59 -1.88
CA LEU A 101 2.97 -1.02 -3.24
C LEU A 101 4.24 -0.87 -4.07
N TYR A 102 4.61 -1.89 -4.83
CA TYR A 102 5.72 -1.82 -5.76
C TYR A 102 5.35 -2.39 -7.13
N ASP A 103 6.08 -1.93 -8.15
CA ASP A 103 5.95 -2.35 -9.53
C ASP A 103 7.34 -2.68 -10.12
N GLU A 104 7.46 -2.75 -11.45
CA GLU A 104 8.73 -3.06 -12.11
C GLU A 104 9.66 -1.84 -12.24
N SER A 105 9.12 -0.67 -12.59
CA SER A 105 9.97 0.47 -12.99
C SER A 105 9.29 1.83 -12.94
N THR A 106 8.36 2.08 -12.00
CA THR A 106 7.84 3.45 -11.81
C THR A 106 8.97 4.34 -11.28
N ALA A 107 9.66 5.01 -12.20
CA ALA A 107 10.74 5.94 -11.90
C ALA A 107 10.24 7.38 -11.66
N ASP A 108 9.10 7.75 -12.25
CA ASP A 108 8.59 9.12 -12.24
C ASP A 108 7.17 9.18 -11.66
N TRP A 109 7.07 9.46 -10.37
CA TRP A 109 5.83 9.99 -9.79
C TRP A 109 5.75 11.49 -10.13
N GLN A 110 5.08 11.84 -11.23
CA GLN A 110 4.71 13.23 -11.46
C GLN A 110 3.77 13.66 -10.33
N GLN A 111 4.24 14.58 -9.49
CA GLN A 111 3.32 15.41 -8.72
C GLN A 111 2.54 16.21 -9.75
N ASP A 112 1.31 15.81 -10.07
CA ASP A 112 0.34 16.73 -10.66
C ASP A 112 0.16 17.87 -9.65
N GLY A 113 0.97 18.90 -9.80
CA GLY A 113 0.80 20.17 -9.12
C GLY A 113 -0.18 21.02 -9.89
N GLY A 114 -1.33 21.30 -9.29
CA GLY A 114 -2.26 22.37 -9.69
C GLY A 114 -3.58 21.90 -10.27
#